data_AF-A9IP31-F1
#
_entry.id   AF-A9IP31-F1
#
_cell.length_a   1.000
_cell.length_b   1.000
_cell.length_c   1.000
_cell.angle_alpha   90.00
_cell.angle_beta   90.00
_cell.angle_gamma   90.00
#
_symmetry.space_group_name_H-M   'P 1'
#
loop_
_entity.id
_entity.type
_entity.pdbx_description
1 polymer ?
#
loop_
_entity_poly.entity_id
_entity_poly.type
_entity_poly.pdbx_seq_one_letter_code
_entity_poly.pdbx_strand_id
1 'polypeptide(L)'
;MSASLNKDKSSSDYHSVVEQSGIKTGNGGFDITVAGATTMTGGIIDSTAPADKNKLTTGTITTSDIANSAHATASSHGFSLSGNDTIKNIAKNVLNHGKAKDGAEGETKSAISDGTIILTGETNQRSMGQDAGEIIGSLNRNTAAAHQAVAPIDATSLEGAVHNRLDMINDLSDEGLGYFYKIYKIAYATKHPEGEVAHDENGNVLYATDKNGNYIKDSYGRKIPLYRYLKPEEENHLQKGSDGKVHMFYNGIFNSPDDAARYAVQFADNDHDHLYFTYFPQSKDMLVEAGIAVFQKFFEGTFFFGLTNSTKKFQNTMYLYGNDGLHIDGHSRGSMTVGNGMHDFEKRGIHGIAGNTSINLFGPAYNAQSMANTLDYLSDGKQTSVGLENHAYDFVGIKFGGNPATFDKIPAGSGPWNEAWRIFKTYPTVHACYGRASDVCTWRYGSSHRIQINSIQSGGKK
;
A
#
# COMPACT_ATOMS: atom_id res chain seq x y z
N MET A 1 -22.27 13.17 33.77
CA MET A 1 -21.33 13.77 32.80
C MET A 1 -20.97 12.64 31.84
N SER A 2 -21.74 12.32 30.81
CA SER A 2 -22.43 13.11 29.81
C SER A 2 -21.53 13.80 28.82
N ALA A 3 -21.53 13.24 27.62
CA ALA A 3 -20.58 13.46 26.55
C ALA A 3 -21.01 14.55 25.54
N SER A 4 -20.02 15.21 24.93
CA SER A 4 -19.78 15.27 23.46
C SER A 4 -18.52 16.10 23.20
N LEU A 5 -17.39 15.52 22.77
CA LEU A 5 -16.99 15.26 21.37
C LEU A 5 -16.83 16.52 20.52
N ASN A 6 -15.59 16.80 20.11
CA ASN A 6 -15.26 17.08 18.71
C ASN A 6 -13.80 16.73 18.41
N LYS A 7 -13.62 15.80 17.47
CA LYS A 7 -12.34 15.47 16.83
C LYS A 7 -12.52 15.92 15.37
N ASP A 8 -11.83 16.97 14.97
CA ASP A 8 -11.73 17.32 13.56
C ASP A 8 -10.72 16.38 12.88
N LYS A 9 -11.16 15.68 11.84
CA LYS A 9 -10.28 14.99 10.88
C LYS A 9 -9.49 16.02 10.09
N SER A 10 -8.28 15.69 9.64
CA SER A 10 -7.55 16.45 8.63
C SER A 10 -6.83 15.47 7.70
N SER A 11 -7.00 15.62 6.38
CA SER A 11 -6.11 15.08 5.33
C SER A 11 -5.38 16.26 4.66
N SER A 12 -4.26 16.04 3.95
CA SER A 12 -3.64 17.02 3.04
C SER A 12 -2.98 16.28 1.86
N ASP A 13 -3.45 16.48 0.63
CA ASP A 13 -2.76 16.15 -0.62
C ASP A 13 -1.82 17.32 -0.98
N TYR A 14 -0.66 17.07 -1.58
CA TYR A 14 0.31 18.11 -1.97
C TYR A 14 1.17 17.66 -3.14
N HIS A 15 1.03 18.35 -4.27
CA HIS A 15 1.67 18.18 -5.55
C HIS A 15 2.03 19.57 -6.04
N SER A 16 3.24 20.07 -5.81
CA SER A 16 3.64 21.38 -6.35
C SER A 16 5.08 21.34 -6.82
N VAL A 17 5.35 21.92 -7.99
CA VAL A 17 6.71 22.33 -8.32
C VAL A 17 7.13 23.35 -7.27
N VAL A 18 8.34 23.18 -6.73
CA VAL A 18 8.90 24.03 -5.66
C VAL A 18 9.85 25.07 -6.25
N GLU A 19 10.55 24.72 -7.33
CA GLU A 19 11.36 25.64 -8.13
C GLU A 19 11.34 25.19 -9.60
N GLN A 20 11.15 26.14 -10.53
CA GLN A 20 11.20 25.87 -11.97
C GLN A 20 12.65 25.70 -12.45
N SER A 21 12.91 24.60 -13.17
CA SER A 21 14.15 24.44 -13.93
C SER A 21 14.18 25.38 -15.15
N GLY A 22 15.34 25.91 -15.51
CA GLY A 22 15.41 26.82 -16.64
C GLY A 22 16.73 27.58 -16.80
N ILE A 23 16.78 28.38 -17.87
CA ILE A 23 17.87 29.33 -18.15
C ILE A 23 17.39 30.71 -17.71
N LYS A 24 18.16 31.40 -16.86
CA LYS A 24 17.84 32.76 -16.40
C LYS A 24 19.00 33.70 -16.75
N THR A 25 18.75 34.72 -17.57
CA THR A 25 19.75 35.68 -18.04
C THR A 25 19.44 37.10 -17.57
N GLY A 26 20.48 37.90 -17.33
CA GLY A 26 20.32 39.32 -16.97
C GLY A 26 20.12 40.23 -18.19
N ASN A 27 20.41 41.53 -18.04
CA ASN A 27 20.21 42.58 -19.06
C ASN A 27 20.97 42.39 -20.39
N GLY A 28 21.84 41.37 -20.47
CA GLY A 28 22.55 40.97 -21.68
C GLY A 28 21.72 40.12 -22.65
N GLY A 29 20.60 39.56 -22.19
CA GLY A 29 19.72 38.71 -23.00
C GLY A 29 20.23 37.29 -23.17
N PHE A 30 19.61 36.55 -24.08
CA PHE A 30 20.03 35.21 -24.48
C PHE A 30 20.18 35.11 -26.00
N ASP A 31 21.19 34.37 -26.46
CA ASP A 31 21.30 33.89 -27.84
C ASP A 31 21.57 32.39 -27.80
N ILE A 32 20.50 31.61 -27.86
CA ILE A 32 20.52 30.16 -27.69
C ILE A 32 20.36 29.51 -29.06
N THR A 33 21.31 28.65 -29.44
CA THR A 33 21.22 27.84 -30.66
C THR A 33 21.19 26.36 -30.31
N VAL A 34 20.11 25.68 -30.67
CA VAL A 34 19.90 24.24 -30.49
C VAL A 34 19.73 23.60 -31.86
N ALA A 35 20.65 22.71 -32.26
CA ALA A 35 20.58 22.09 -33.59
C ALA A 35 19.32 21.21 -33.79
N GLY A 36 18.83 20.58 -32.72
CA GLY A 36 17.68 19.67 -32.72
C GLY A 36 16.45 20.23 -32.00
N ALA A 37 15.75 19.37 -31.27
CA ALA A 37 14.51 19.72 -30.57
C ALA A 37 14.77 20.36 -29.20
N THR A 38 13.99 21.39 -28.87
CA THR A 38 13.87 21.96 -27.52
C THR A 38 12.57 21.49 -26.89
N THR A 39 12.62 20.73 -25.80
CA THR A 39 11.42 20.28 -25.06
C THR A 39 11.41 20.89 -23.67
N MET A 40 10.30 21.51 -23.28
CA MET A 40 10.13 22.15 -21.97
C MET A 40 8.89 21.58 -21.28
N THR A 41 9.04 21.10 -20.05
CA THR A 41 7.94 20.63 -19.20
C THR A 41 7.99 21.38 -17.89
N GLY A 42 7.14 22.41 -17.73
CA GLY A 42 7.14 23.31 -16.58
C GLY A 42 8.43 24.14 -16.39
N GLY A 43 9.35 24.13 -17.36
CA GLY A 43 10.63 24.85 -17.30
C GLY A 43 10.62 26.20 -18.05
N ILE A 44 11.56 27.10 -17.76
CA ILE A 44 11.59 28.48 -18.28
C ILE A 44 12.89 28.87 -19.01
N ILE A 45 12.80 29.82 -19.94
CA ILE A 45 13.94 30.60 -20.46
C ILE A 45 13.62 32.08 -20.19
N ASP A 46 14.17 32.62 -19.10
CA ASP A 46 13.85 33.94 -18.56
C ASP A 46 14.98 34.95 -18.80
N SER A 47 14.62 36.21 -19.09
CA SER A 47 15.55 37.29 -19.39
C SER A 47 15.04 38.63 -18.89
N THR A 48 15.91 39.43 -18.26
CA THR A 48 15.61 40.83 -17.90
C THR A 48 15.98 41.84 -19.00
N ALA A 49 16.47 41.38 -20.15
CA ALA A 49 16.85 42.23 -21.29
C ALA A 49 15.65 42.58 -22.20
N PRO A 50 15.70 43.71 -22.94
CA PRO A 50 14.70 44.01 -23.95
C PRO A 50 14.65 42.95 -25.07
N ALA A 51 13.48 42.78 -25.70
CA ALA A 51 13.20 41.66 -26.61
C ALA A 51 14.14 41.56 -27.84
N ASP A 52 14.73 42.67 -28.28
CA ASP A 52 15.71 42.70 -29.37
C ASP A 52 17.04 42.01 -29.03
N LYS A 53 17.30 41.73 -27.74
CA LYS A 53 18.48 41.00 -27.25
C LYS A 53 18.23 39.53 -26.94
N ASN A 54 17.02 39.04 -27.17
CA ASN A 54 16.60 37.69 -26.84
C ASN A 54 16.37 36.93 -28.15
N LYS A 55 17.12 35.85 -28.36
CA LYS A 55 17.05 35.03 -29.56
C LYS A 55 17.17 33.53 -29.24
N LEU A 56 16.19 32.75 -29.67
CA LEU A 56 16.23 31.29 -29.62
C LEU A 56 16.15 30.73 -31.03
N THR A 57 17.19 30.03 -31.46
CA THR A 57 17.22 29.28 -32.74
C THR A 57 17.17 27.80 -32.42
N THR A 58 16.12 27.09 -32.84
CA THR A 58 15.97 25.65 -32.57
C THR A 58 15.35 24.89 -33.74
N GLY A 59 15.63 23.60 -33.87
CA GLY A 59 15.03 22.75 -34.90
C GLY A 59 13.52 22.61 -34.73
N THR A 60 13.07 22.11 -33.60
CA THR A 60 11.65 22.05 -33.20
C THR A 60 11.48 22.46 -31.75
N ILE A 61 10.27 22.84 -31.35
CA ILE A 61 9.96 23.17 -29.96
C ILE A 61 8.67 22.50 -29.49
N THR A 62 8.67 21.98 -28.26
CA THR A 62 7.49 21.40 -27.62
C THR A 62 7.44 21.80 -26.16
N THR A 63 6.27 22.23 -25.70
CA THR A 63 6.06 22.72 -24.33
C THR A 63 4.90 22.00 -23.66
N SER A 64 5.01 21.76 -22.36
CA SER A 64 3.95 21.19 -21.53
C SER A 64 4.00 21.78 -20.12
N ASP A 65 2.85 21.88 -19.48
CA ASP A 65 2.72 22.47 -18.15
C ASP A 65 2.57 21.36 -17.08
N ILE A 66 2.90 21.68 -15.83
CA ILE A 66 2.72 20.81 -14.67
C ILE A 66 1.60 21.39 -13.81
N ALA A 67 0.57 20.59 -13.54
CA ALA A 67 -0.50 20.95 -12.61
C ALA A 67 -0.03 20.77 -11.16
N ASN A 68 -0.18 21.82 -10.34
CA ASN A 68 0.10 21.82 -8.91
C ASN A 68 -1.23 21.78 -8.11
N SER A 69 -1.31 21.01 -7.04
CA SER A 69 -2.47 20.94 -6.15
C SER A 69 -2.05 20.68 -4.71
N ALA A 70 -2.78 21.23 -3.74
CA ALA A 70 -2.77 20.78 -2.37
C ALA A 70 -4.18 20.78 -1.80
N HIS A 71 -4.63 19.67 -1.21
CA HIS A 71 -6.00 19.53 -0.73
C HIS A 71 -6.08 18.96 0.67
N ALA A 72 -6.56 19.78 1.61
CA ALA A 72 -6.92 19.34 2.93
C ALA A 72 -8.43 19.14 3.12
N THR A 73 -8.81 18.03 3.74
CA THR A 73 -10.23 17.80 4.10
C THR A 73 -10.39 17.48 5.57
N ALA A 74 -11.25 18.27 6.20
CA ALA A 74 -11.67 18.11 7.58
C ALA A 74 -13.17 17.91 7.67
N SER A 75 -13.59 16.95 8.49
CA SER A 75 -15.01 16.74 8.81
C SER A 75 -15.17 16.43 10.30
N SER A 76 -16.10 17.13 10.93
CA SER A 76 -16.52 16.95 12.32
C SER A 76 -18.04 17.00 12.46
N HIS A 77 -18.50 16.62 13.67
CA HIS A 77 -19.84 16.65 14.24
C HIS A 77 -20.65 15.35 14.06
N GLY A 78 -21.17 14.70 15.10
CA GLY A 78 -21.17 14.92 16.55
C GLY A 78 -22.11 13.90 17.23
N PHE A 79 -22.00 13.66 18.55
CA PHE A 79 -23.17 13.25 19.34
C PHE A 79 -23.03 13.52 20.85
N SER A 80 -24.10 14.12 21.36
CA SER A 80 -24.49 14.37 22.75
C SER A 80 -24.78 13.08 23.53
N LEU A 81 -24.61 13.07 24.85
CA LEU A 81 -25.63 12.45 25.73
C LEU A 81 -25.49 12.86 27.21
N SER A 82 -26.45 13.68 27.64
CA SER A 82 -27.24 13.69 28.89
C SER A 82 -26.59 13.66 30.28
N GLY A 83 -26.56 14.84 30.91
CA GLY A 83 -26.62 15.08 32.35
C GLY A 83 -27.18 16.50 32.59
N ASN A 84 -28.46 16.56 32.97
CA ASN A 84 -29.35 17.71 33.23
C ASN A 84 -29.84 18.63 32.08
N ASP A 85 -30.95 18.20 31.48
CA ASP A 85 -32.27 18.87 31.34
C ASP A 85 -32.53 20.18 30.57
N THR A 86 -31.66 20.65 29.66
CA THR A 86 -32.03 21.78 28.76
C THR A 86 -31.87 21.51 27.24
N ILE A 87 -31.58 20.28 26.83
CA ILE A 87 -31.26 19.92 25.43
C ILE A 87 -32.28 18.91 24.90
N LYS A 88 -33.47 19.39 24.51
CA LYS A 88 -34.56 18.53 23.98
C LYS A 88 -35.00 18.85 22.54
N ASN A 89 -34.41 19.83 21.84
CA ASN A 89 -34.91 20.28 20.51
C ASN A 89 -33.95 20.15 19.32
N ILE A 90 -32.72 19.64 19.48
CA ILE A 90 -31.69 19.64 18.41
C ILE A 90 -31.56 18.28 17.70
N ALA A 91 -32.33 17.26 18.12
CA ALA A 91 -32.26 15.92 17.53
C ALA A 91 -33.23 15.68 16.35
N LYS A 92 -33.85 16.71 15.73
CA LYS A 92 -35.07 16.49 14.94
C LYS A 92 -35.10 16.73 13.43
N ASN A 93 -34.06 17.24 12.77
CA ASN A 93 -33.97 17.26 11.29
C ASN A 93 -32.47 17.30 10.93
N VAL A 94 -31.85 16.26 10.38
CA VAL A 94 -31.79 15.98 8.93
C VAL A 94 -31.62 17.27 8.11
N LEU A 95 -30.55 17.33 7.30
CA LEU A 95 -30.25 18.35 6.27
C LEU A 95 -29.65 19.65 6.84
N ASN A 96 -28.56 20.24 6.37
CA ASN A 96 -27.93 20.15 5.07
C ASN A 96 -26.57 20.89 5.13
N HIS A 97 -25.54 20.31 4.49
CA HIS A 97 -24.44 20.98 3.79
C HIS A 97 -23.37 21.73 4.61
N GLY A 98 -22.10 21.32 4.43
CA GLY A 98 -20.93 22.12 4.79
C GLY A 98 -19.63 21.29 4.85
N LYS A 99 -19.04 20.97 3.70
CA LYS A 99 -17.65 20.48 3.63
C LYS A 99 -16.72 21.63 4.04
N ALA A 100 -15.74 21.38 4.92
CA ALA A 100 -14.51 22.15 4.91
C ALA A 100 -13.53 21.43 3.97
N LYS A 101 -13.59 21.78 2.69
CA LYS A 101 -12.50 21.56 1.75
C LYS A 101 -11.62 22.78 1.84
N ASP A 102 -10.34 22.60 2.20
CA ASP A 102 -9.35 23.61 1.88
C ASP A 102 -8.47 23.05 0.77
N GLY A 103 -8.32 23.81 -0.30
CA GLY A 103 -7.69 23.36 -1.52
C GLY A 103 -7.02 24.54 -2.18
N ALA A 104 -5.75 24.40 -2.51
CA ALA A 104 -5.02 25.37 -3.28
C ALA A 104 -4.48 24.67 -4.53
N GLU A 105 -4.74 25.25 -5.69
CA GLU A 105 -4.28 24.75 -6.98
C GLU A 105 -3.34 25.80 -7.57
N GLY A 106 -2.37 25.36 -8.35
CA GLY A 106 -1.42 26.21 -9.05
C GLY A 106 -0.98 25.54 -10.34
N GLU A 107 -0.28 26.27 -11.20
CA GLU A 107 0.28 25.71 -12.42
C GLU A 107 1.74 26.12 -12.52
N THR A 108 2.52 25.23 -13.12
CA THR A 108 3.89 25.51 -13.49
C THR A 108 4.03 25.35 -14.98
N LYS A 109 4.06 26.50 -15.66
CA LYS A 109 4.02 26.60 -17.11
C LYS A 109 5.39 26.64 -17.72
N SER A 110 5.51 26.08 -18.91
CA SER A 110 6.70 26.35 -19.72
C SER A 110 6.61 27.70 -20.40
N ALA A 111 7.60 28.57 -20.20
CA ALA A 111 7.59 29.94 -20.72
C ALA A 111 8.96 30.42 -21.21
N ILE A 112 8.96 31.30 -22.21
CA ILE A 112 10.17 31.90 -22.80
C ILE A 112 9.97 33.41 -22.91
N SER A 113 10.87 34.22 -22.35
CA SER A 113 10.76 35.69 -22.41
C SER A 113 10.69 36.20 -23.86
N ASP A 114 10.10 37.37 -24.04
CA ASP A 114 9.93 38.01 -25.35
C ASP A 114 11.26 38.11 -26.11
N GLY A 115 11.23 37.74 -27.38
CA GLY A 115 12.41 37.66 -28.23
C GLY A 115 12.11 36.99 -29.56
N THR A 116 13.13 36.94 -30.42
CA THR A 116 13.04 36.30 -31.72
C THR A 116 13.19 34.79 -31.56
N ILE A 117 12.18 34.02 -31.96
CA ILE A 117 12.29 32.55 -32.08
C ILE A 117 12.39 32.18 -33.55
N ILE A 118 13.45 31.45 -33.91
CA ILE A 118 13.69 30.94 -35.26
C ILE A 118 13.60 29.42 -35.20
N LEU A 119 12.62 28.87 -35.90
CA LEU A 119 12.49 27.43 -36.11
C LEU A 119 13.20 27.05 -37.40
N THR A 120 14.20 26.17 -37.33
CA THR A 120 15.01 25.76 -38.50
C THR A 120 14.53 24.44 -39.12
N GLY A 121 13.63 23.71 -38.44
CA GLY A 121 13.12 22.40 -38.86
C GLY A 121 11.83 22.45 -39.68
N GLU A 122 11.83 23.12 -40.84
CA GLU A 122 10.64 23.25 -41.71
C GLU A 122 10.08 21.92 -42.27
N THR A 123 10.82 20.81 -42.19
CA THR A 123 10.44 19.50 -42.73
C THR A 123 9.70 18.61 -41.74
N ASN A 124 10.00 18.68 -40.43
CA ASN A 124 9.37 17.81 -39.42
C ASN A 124 8.11 18.43 -38.77
N GLN A 125 7.97 19.76 -38.77
CA GLN A 125 6.79 20.44 -38.20
C GLN A 125 5.55 20.38 -39.11
N ARG A 126 5.73 20.40 -40.44
CA ARG A 126 4.61 20.18 -41.38
C ARG A 126 4.01 18.78 -41.28
N SER A 127 4.79 17.79 -40.87
CA SER A 127 4.32 16.43 -40.58
C SER A 127 3.41 16.35 -39.34
N MET A 128 3.42 17.37 -38.48
CA MET A 128 2.52 17.53 -37.33
C MET A 128 1.34 18.49 -37.60
N GLY A 129 1.23 19.04 -38.82
CA GLY A 129 0.05 19.80 -39.28
C GLY A 129 -0.08 21.24 -38.78
N GLN A 130 0.96 21.85 -38.21
CA GLN A 130 0.93 23.22 -37.66
C GLN A 130 1.92 24.16 -38.38
N ASP A 131 1.54 25.42 -38.60
CA ASP A 131 2.41 26.45 -39.18
C ASP A 131 3.42 26.97 -38.13
N ALA A 132 4.63 27.33 -38.57
CA ALA A 132 5.68 27.82 -37.66
C ALA A 132 5.25 29.08 -36.88
N GLY A 133 4.46 29.97 -37.50
CA GLY A 133 3.90 31.14 -36.84
C GLY A 133 2.88 30.81 -35.75
N GLU A 134 2.06 29.77 -35.96
CA GLU A 134 1.07 29.30 -34.97
C GLU A 134 1.75 28.67 -33.75
N ILE A 135 2.79 27.86 -33.97
CA ILE A 135 3.58 27.25 -32.88
C ILE A 135 4.22 28.35 -32.05
N ILE A 136 4.92 29.30 -32.68
CA ILE A 136 5.59 30.42 -32.00
C ILE A 136 4.58 31.31 -31.27
N GLY A 137 3.40 31.53 -31.85
CA GLY A 137 2.31 32.31 -31.27
C GLY A 137 1.64 31.63 -30.07
N SER A 138 1.70 30.30 -29.97
CA SER A 138 1.13 29.52 -28.87
C SER A 138 2.02 29.40 -27.63
N LEU A 139 3.30 29.77 -27.73
CA LEU A 139 4.25 29.69 -26.61
C LEU A 139 3.94 30.76 -25.56
N ASN A 140 3.93 30.36 -24.29
CA ASN A 140 3.77 31.30 -23.17
C ASN A 140 5.01 32.22 -23.07
N ARG A 141 4.79 33.53 -23.08
CA ARG A 141 5.85 34.56 -23.01
C ARG A 141 6.07 35.16 -21.62
N ASN A 142 5.19 34.83 -20.68
CA ASN A 142 5.23 35.39 -19.34
C ASN A 142 6.01 34.50 -18.39
N THR A 143 7.33 34.66 -18.35
CA THR A 143 8.24 33.91 -17.47
C THR A 143 8.09 34.30 -16.00
N ALA A 144 7.82 35.58 -15.71
CA ALA A 144 7.68 36.08 -14.35
C ALA A 144 6.44 35.51 -13.61
N ALA A 145 5.39 35.14 -14.35
CA ALA A 145 4.19 34.51 -13.80
C ALA A 145 4.04 33.02 -14.18
N ALA A 146 5.10 32.41 -14.72
CA ALA A 146 5.07 31.02 -15.19
C ALA A 146 4.99 30.00 -14.04
N HIS A 147 5.29 30.41 -12.81
CA HIS A 147 5.24 29.55 -11.63
C HIS A 147 4.28 30.06 -10.57
N GLN A 148 3.36 29.20 -10.15
CA GLN A 148 2.56 29.40 -8.95
C GLN A 148 2.60 28.12 -8.11
N ALA A 149 3.39 28.16 -7.03
CA ALA A 149 3.52 27.05 -6.08
C ALA A 149 2.36 27.03 -5.07
N VAL A 150 2.12 25.86 -4.48
CA VAL A 150 1.16 25.65 -3.37
C VAL A 150 1.94 25.28 -2.08
N ALA A 151 1.37 25.37 -0.87
CA ALA A 151 2.01 24.99 0.42
C ALA A 151 1.24 23.84 1.18
N PRO A 152 1.88 22.95 1.98
CA PRO A 152 1.21 21.82 2.69
C PRO A 152 0.65 22.12 4.12
N ILE A 153 -0.30 21.29 4.61
CA ILE A 153 -1.07 21.44 5.89
C ILE A 153 -0.91 20.19 6.85
N ASP A 154 -0.88 20.37 8.19
CA ASP A 154 -0.16 19.56 9.24
C ASP A 154 -0.76 18.22 9.80
N ALA A 155 0.10 17.19 10.05
CA ALA A 155 -0.21 15.82 10.56
C ALA A 155 1.01 15.08 11.23
N THR A 156 1.15 15.16 12.55
CA THR A 156 2.34 14.82 13.37
C THR A 156 2.65 13.34 13.70
N SER A 157 2.13 12.33 12.99
CA SER A 157 2.47 10.89 13.28
C SER A 157 3.10 10.11 12.13
N LEU A 158 3.52 10.81 11.08
CA LEU A 158 4.14 10.25 9.86
C LEU A 158 5.66 10.44 9.77
N GLU A 159 6.31 11.03 10.78
CA GLU A 159 7.72 11.48 10.69
C GLU A 159 8.76 10.34 10.51
N GLY A 160 8.50 9.11 10.97
CA GLY A 160 9.45 8.00 10.82
C GLY A 160 9.36 7.22 9.49
N ALA A 161 8.21 7.29 8.81
CA ALA A 161 7.97 6.50 7.59
C ALA A 161 8.13 7.30 6.30
N VAL A 162 8.15 8.64 6.39
CA VAL A 162 8.23 9.55 5.23
C VAL A 162 9.66 10.01 4.93
N HIS A 163 10.56 10.06 5.92
CA HIS A 163 11.99 10.39 5.65
C HIS A 163 12.63 9.42 4.65
N ASN A 164 12.23 8.14 4.64
CA ASN A 164 12.73 7.16 3.69
C ASN A 164 12.16 7.29 2.25
N ARG A 165 11.09 8.08 2.00
CA ARG A 165 10.45 8.15 0.67
C ARG A 165 11.10 9.17 -0.27
N LEU A 166 11.64 10.26 0.25
CA LEU A 166 12.28 11.31 -0.55
C LEU A 166 13.79 11.08 -0.74
N ASP A 167 14.47 10.50 0.25
CA ASP A 167 15.87 10.08 0.10
C ASP A 167 15.98 8.92 -0.91
N MET A 168 15.04 7.97 -0.92
CA MET A 168 14.99 6.87 -1.92
C MET A 168 14.96 7.34 -3.38
N ILE A 169 14.28 8.45 -3.67
CA ILE A 169 14.12 8.96 -5.04
C ILE A 169 15.30 9.88 -5.42
N ASN A 170 15.92 10.56 -4.46
CA ASN A 170 17.08 11.41 -4.69
C ASN A 170 18.42 10.66 -4.73
N ASP A 171 18.51 9.45 -4.19
CA ASP A 171 19.75 8.68 -4.11
C ASP A 171 20.13 7.98 -5.44
N LEU A 172 19.57 8.41 -6.57
CA LEU A 172 19.95 7.97 -7.93
C LEU A 172 21.31 8.52 -8.41
N SER A 173 22.23 8.77 -7.48
CA SER A 173 23.66 8.95 -7.71
C SER A 173 24.41 7.74 -7.15
N ASP A 174 24.78 6.78 -8.01
CA ASP A 174 25.61 5.57 -7.80
C ASP A 174 25.35 4.63 -6.57
N GLU A 175 24.71 5.05 -5.47
CA GLU A 175 24.40 4.26 -4.27
C GLU A 175 22.91 3.83 -4.18
N GLY A 176 21.94 4.67 -4.58
CA GLY A 176 20.49 4.41 -4.41
C GLY A 176 19.79 3.57 -5.47
N LEU A 177 20.43 3.28 -6.61
CA LEU A 177 20.02 2.14 -7.46
C LEU A 177 20.06 0.83 -6.66
N GLY A 178 20.93 0.74 -5.65
CA GLY A 178 21.04 -0.42 -4.77
C GLY A 178 19.79 -0.69 -3.95
N TYR A 179 19.08 0.35 -3.48
CA TYR A 179 17.91 0.17 -2.62
C TYR A 179 16.69 -0.38 -3.39
N PHE A 180 16.34 0.24 -4.52
CA PHE A 180 15.25 -0.26 -5.38
C PHE A 180 15.60 -1.60 -6.03
N TYR A 181 16.86 -1.80 -6.40
CA TYR A 181 17.32 -3.10 -6.86
C TYR A 181 17.20 -4.18 -5.79
N LYS A 182 17.47 -3.88 -4.50
CA LYS A 182 17.26 -4.83 -3.40
C LYS A 182 15.77 -5.20 -3.24
N ILE A 183 14.86 -4.22 -3.31
CA ILE A 183 13.41 -4.47 -3.28
C ILE A 183 13.01 -5.33 -4.48
N TYR A 184 13.41 -4.95 -5.69
CA TYR A 184 13.11 -5.70 -6.92
C TYR A 184 13.64 -7.13 -6.84
N LYS A 185 14.91 -7.28 -6.43
CA LYS A 185 15.56 -8.58 -6.31
C LYS A 185 14.81 -9.49 -5.34
N ILE A 186 14.40 -8.98 -4.19
CA ILE A 186 13.66 -9.78 -3.21
C ILE A 186 12.27 -10.10 -3.74
N ALA A 187 11.52 -9.11 -4.23
CA ALA A 187 10.10 -9.27 -4.56
C ALA A 187 9.82 -9.98 -5.90
N TYR A 188 10.76 -9.94 -6.85
CA TYR A 188 10.57 -10.42 -8.23
C TYR A 188 11.64 -11.42 -8.71
N ALA A 189 12.91 -11.23 -8.33
CA ALA A 189 13.99 -12.10 -8.83
C ALA A 189 14.26 -13.30 -7.92
N THR A 190 13.95 -13.20 -6.63
CA THR A 190 14.16 -14.28 -5.66
C THR A 190 13.01 -15.28 -5.73
N LYS A 191 13.31 -16.56 -5.54
CA LYS A 191 12.28 -17.60 -5.42
C LYS A 191 11.51 -17.41 -4.12
N HIS A 192 10.18 -17.40 -4.20
CA HIS A 192 9.28 -17.37 -3.05
C HIS A 192 8.74 -18.79 -2.87
N PRO A 193 9.36 -19.64 -2.03
CA PRO A 193 8.98 -21.04 -1.96
C PRO A 193 7.64 -21.23 -1.25
N GLU A 194 6.89 -22.25 -1.66
CA GLU A 194 5.77 -22.79 -0.89
C GLU A 194 6.24 -23.96 -0.05
N GLY A 195 5.73 -24.08 1.16
CA GLY A 195 6.05 -25.16 2.08
C GLY A 195 4.82 -25.78 2.70
N GLU A 196 4.98 -27.01 3.20
CA GLU A 196 3.97 -27.76 3.94
C GLU A 196 4.50 -28.03 5.35
N VAL A 197 3.67 -27.75 6.35
CA VAL A 197 3.94 -28.11 7.74
C VAL A 197 3.92 -29.64 7.87
N ALA A 198 4.93 -30.18 8.54
CA ALA A 198 5.05 -31.62 8.74
C ALA A 198 4.08 -32.08 9.84
N HIS A 199 3.31 -33.13 9.54
CA HIS A 199 2.40 -33.79 10.47
C HIS A 199 2.80 -35.26 10.62
N ASP A 200 2.46 -35.87 11.77
CA ASP A 200 2.55 -37.32 11.97
C ASP A 200 1.37 -38.06 11.32
N GLU A 201 1.36 -39.39 11.43
CA GLU A 201 0.29 -40.25 10.86
C GLU A 201 -1.10 -39.98 11.45
N ASN A 202 -1.18 -39.34 12.61
CA ASN A 202 -2.43 -38.97 13.27
C ASN A 202 -2.83 -37.51 13.00
N GLY A 203 -2.07 -36.80 12.16
CA GLY A 203 -2.28 -35.38 11.85
C GLY A 203 -1.72 -34.42 12.89
N ASN A 204 -0.92 -34.85 13.88
CA ASN A 204 -0.34 -33.88 14.83
C ASN A 204 0.85 -33.14 14.21
N VAL A 205 0.94 -31.83 14.42
CA VAL A 205 2.10 -31.03 14.00
C VAL A 205 3.39 -31.55 14.63
N LEU A 206 4.40 -31.81 13.79
CA LEU A 206 5.74 -32.17 14.23
C LEU A 206 6.56 -30.93 14.59
N TYR A 207 7.26 -30.96 15.71
CA TYR A 207 8.11 -29.87 16.18
C TYR A 207 9.56 -30.34 16.34
N ALA A 208 10.50 -29.43 16.12
CA ALA A 208 11.93 -29.70 16.31
C ALA A 208 12.24 -30.08 17.77
N THR A 209 13.01 -31.15 17.98
CA THR A 209 13.44 -31.62 19.30
C THR A 209 14.95 -31.81 19.37
N ASP A 210 15.51 -31.65 20.57
CA ASP A 210 16.90 -32.02 20.85
C ASP A 210 17.07 -33.55 20.92
N LYS A 211 18.32 -34.00 21.11
CA LYS A 211 18.67 -35.43 21.24
C LYS A 211 18.01 -36.15 22.42
N ASN A 212 17.45 -35.41 23.39
CA ASN A 212 16.77 -35.94 24.56
C ASN A 212 15.24 -35.89 24.42
N GLY A 213 14.72 -35.46 23.26
CA GLY A 213 13.28 -35.34 22.99
C GLY A 213 12.64 -34.05 23.52
N ASN A 214 13.42 -33.08 24.02
CA ASN A 214 12.86 -31.79 24.44
C ASN A 214 12.65 -30.87 23.24
N TYR A 215 11.54 -30.13 23.21
CA TYR A 215 11.28 -29.17 22.14
C TYR A 215 12.34 -28.08 22.06
N ILE A 216 12.88 -27.89 20.86
CA ILE A 216 13.68 -26.72 20.51
C ILE A 216 12.73 -25.53 20.37
N LYS A 217 13.11 -24.43 21.01
CA LYS A 217 12.34 -23.19 21.05
C LYS A 217 13.18 -22.05 20.50
N ASP A 218 12.51 -21.07 19.90
CA ASP A 218 13.17 -19.83 19.49
C ASP A 218 13.54 -18.95 20.71
N SER A 219 14.14 -17.78 20.43
CA SER A 219 14.53 -16.80 21.44
C SER A 219 13.36 -16.27 22.28
N TYR A 220 12.12 -16.50 21.85
CA TYR A 220 10.89 -16.09 22.54
C TYR A 220 10.20 -17.26 23.24
N GLY A 221 10.82 -18.45 23.26
CA GLY A 221 10.28 -19.64 23.91
C GLY A 221 9.17 -20.36 23.12
N ARG A 222 8.99 -20.03 21.84
CA ARG A 222 7.97 -20.63 20.97
C ARG A 222 8.54 -21.87 20.29
N LYS A 223 7.73 -22.94 20.19
CA LYS A 223 8.12 -24.16 19.47
C LYS A 223 8.36 -23.87 17.99
N ILE A 224 9.25 -24.63 17.37
CA ILE A 224 9.57 -24.52 15.94
C ILE A 224 8.92 -25.70 15.21
N PRO A 225 7.85 -25.49 14.42
CA PRO A 225 7.26 -26.56 13.63
C PRO A 225 8.24 -27.01 12.54
N LEU A 226 8.28 -28.31 12.27
CA LEU A 226 9.00 -28.86 11.12
C LEU A 226 8.16 -28.62 9.86
N TYR A 227 8.84 -28.37 8.75
CA TYR A 227 8.22 -28.19 7.45
C TYR A 227 9.17 -28.63 6.35
N ARG A 228 8.61 -28.85 5.17
CA ARG A 228 9.38 -29.08 3.94
C ARG A 228 8.94 -28.09 2.88
N TYR A 229 9.86 -27.69 2.02
CA TYR A 229 9.50 -26.94 0.82
C TYR A 229 8.94 -27.90 -0.24
N LEU A 230 7.91 -27.44 -0.94
CA LEU A 230 7.31 -28.15 -2.05
C LEU A 230 8.24 -28.12 -3.27
N LYS A 231 8.24 -29.21 -4.03
CA LYS A 231 8.79 -29.24 -5.37
C LYS A 231 7.81 -28.56 -6.35
N PRO A 232 8.28 -27.99 -7.47
CA PRO A 232 7.41 -27.29 -8.42
C PRO A 232 6.19 -28.11 -8.90
N GLU A 233 6.33 -29.43 -9.04
CA GLU A 233 5.23 -30.32 -9.39
C GLU A 233 4.18 -30.47 -8.29
N GLU A 234 4.57 -30.34 -7.02
CA GLU A 234 3.68 -30.45 -5.86
C GLU A 234 2.89 -29.15 -5.63
N GLU A 235 3.44 -27.99 -6.00
CA GLU A 235 2.79 -26.67 -5.86
C GLU A 235 1.42 -26.59 -6.57
N ASN A 236 1.20 -27.43 -7.58
CA ASN A 236 -0.07 -27.51 -8.32
C ASN A 236 -0.96 -28.69 -7.92
N HIS A 237 -0.57 -29.49 -6.92
CA HIS A 237 -1.28 -30.69 -6.46
C HIS A 237 -1.36 -30.74 -4.93
N LEU A 238 -1.87 -29.66 -4.34
CA LEU A 238 -2.04 -29.50 -2.90
C LEU A 238 -3.19 -30.36 -2.39
N GLN A 239 -3.03 -30.91 -1.20
CA GLN A 239 -4.01 -31.79 -0.59
C GLN A 239 -5.05 -30.98 0.19
N LYS A 240 -6.30 -31.45 0.14
CA LYS A 240 -7.39 -30.87 0.92
C LYS A 240 -7.35 -31.42 2.35
N GLY A 241 -7.64 -30.56 3.31
CA GLY A 241 -7.93 -30.95 4.68
C GLY A 241 -9.24 -31.72 4.82
N SER A 242 -9.53 -32.12 6.05
CA SER A 242 -10.77 -32.80 6.44
C SER A 242 -12.04 -31.98 6.15
N ASP A 243 -11.92 -30.65 6.06
CA ASP A 243 -13.00 -29.74 5.66
C ASP A 243 -13.20 -29.63 4.13
N GLY A 244 -12.41 -30.38 3.35
CA GLY A 244 -12.45 -30.37 1.89
C GLY A 244 -11.80 -29.15 1.25
N LYS A 245 -11.00 -28.37 1.99
CA LYS A 245 -10.29 -27.18 1.48
C LYS A 245 -8.79 -27.34 1.52
N VAL A 246 -8.10 -26.72 0.57
CA VAL A 246 -6.65 -26.47 0.67
C VAL A 246 -6.44 -25.28 1.59
N HIS A 247 -5.56 -25.40 2.60
CA HIS A 247 -5.27 -24.32 3.55
C HIS A 247 -3.92 -23.67 3.22
N MET A 248 -3.93 -22.39 2.85
CA MET A 248 -2.74 -21.64 2.43
C MET A 248 -2.57 -20.35 3.24
N PHE A 249 -1.43 -20.25 3.92
CA PHE A 249 -1.03 -19.07 4.68
C PHE A 249 -0.07 -18.17 3.89
N TYR A 250 -0.25 -16.85 3.97
CA TYR A 250 0.65 -15.84 3.40
C TYR A 250 1.32 -15.01 4.51
N ASN A 251 2.65 -15.06 4.57
CA ASN A 251 3.43 -14.48 5.67
C ASN A 251 3.61 -12.95 5.59
N GLY A 252 3.89 -12.34 6.74
CA GLY A 252 4.14 -10.91 6.90
C GLY A 252 5.56 -10.47 6.54
N ILE A 253 5.94 -9.30 7.07
CA ILE A 253 7.35 -8.83 7.07
C ILE A 253 8.08 -9.33 8.31
N PHE A 254 9.42 -9.33 8.25
CA PHE A 254 10.28 -9.72 9.38
C PHE A 254 9.99 -11.14 9.89
N ASN A 255 9.58 -12.02 8.99
CA ASN A 255 9.30 -13.41 9.29
C ASN A 255 10.38 -14.26 8.66
N SER A 256 11.00 -15.10 9.48
CA SER A 256 11.79 -16.23 8.98
C SER A 256 10.87 -17.29 8.36
N PRO A 257 11.41 -18.26 7.61
CA PRO A 257 10.65 -19.44 7.20
C PRO A 257 9.97 -20.16 8.37
N ASP A 258 10.64 -20.24 9.52
CA ASP A 258 10.10 -20.85 10.73
C ASP A 258 8.92 -20.05 11.31
N ASP A 259 8.94 -18.71 11.18
CA ASP A 259 7.80 -17.88 11.53
C ASP A 259 6.64 -18.07 10.55
N ALA A 260 6.90 -18.24 9.25
CA ALA A 260 5.85 -18.51 8.27
C ALA A 260 5.14 -19.84 8.55
N ALA A 261 5.89 -20.92 8.79
CA ALA A 261 5.34 -22.22 9.18
C ALA A 261 4.61 -22.14 10.54
N ARG A 262 5.16 -21.40 11.52
CA ARG A 262 4.52 -21.20 12.83
C ARG A 262 3.18 -20.48 12.70
N TYR A 263 3.10 -19.44 11.89
CA TYR A 263 1.86 -18.70 11.72
C TYR A 263 0.82 -19.48 10.90
N ALA A 264 1.24 -20.33 9.96
CA ALA A 264 0.34 -21.28 9.32
C ALA A 264 -0.36 -22.19 10.36
N VAL A 265 0.39 -22.71 11.35
CA VAL A 265 -0.17 -23.49 12.46
C VAL A 265 -1.01 -22.62 13.40
N GLN A 266 -0.51 -21.44 13.79
CA GLN A 266 -1.16 -20.57 14.79
C GLN A 266 -2.54 -20.07 14.33
N PHE A 267 -2.69 -19.82 13.03
CA PHE A 267 -3.91 -19.26 12.46
C PHE A 267 -4.89 -20.32 11.92
N ALA A 268 -4.46 -21.57 11.81
CA ALA A 268 -5.33 -22.67 11.41
C ALA A 268 -6.45 -22.91 12.42
N ASP A 269 -7.68 -22.96 11.92
CA ASP A 269 -8.86 -23.38 12.70
C ASP A 269 -8.77 -24.87 13.06
N ASN A 270 -8.14 -25.68 12.20
CA ASN A 270 -7.78 -27.07 12.45
C ASN A 270 -6.30 -27.30 12.09
N ASP A 271 -5.46 -27.50 13.10
CA ASP A 271 -4.03 -27.75 12.92
C ASP A 271 -3.69 -29.21 12.62
N HIS A 272 -4.70 -30.05 12.39
CA HIS A 272 -4.50 -31.46 12.00
C HIS A 272 -4.60 -31.71 10.49
N ASP A 273 -4.99 -30.68 9.73
CA ASP A 273 -5.11 -30.76 8.28
C ASP A 273 -3.79 -30.41 7.57
N HIS A 274 -3.72 -30.61 6.26
CA HIS A 274 -2.60 -30.15 5.46
C HIS A 274 -2.50 -28.62 5.50
N LEU A 275 -1.44 -28.10 6.12
CA LEU A 275 -1.19 -26.66 6.22
C LEU A 275 -0.04 -26.25 5.30
N TYR A 276 -0.36 -25.42 4.30
CA TYR A 276 0.61 -24.85 3.37
C TYR A 276 0.89 -23.39 3.70
N PHE A 277 2.07 -22.91 3.32
CA PHE A 277 2.41 -21.49 3.39
C PHE A 277 3.22 -21.05 2.18
N THR A 278 2.99 -19.82 1.72
CA THR A 278 3.89 -19.12 0.81
C THR A 278 4.87 -18.27 1.63
N TYR A 279 6.16 -18.55 1.50
CA TYR A 279 7.20 -17.74 2.12
C TYR A 279 7.68 -16.63 1.18
N PHE A 280 7.29 -15.40 1.50
CA PHE A 280 7.89 -14.21 0.93
C PHE A 280 9.24 -13.94 1.63
N PRO A 281 10.38 -13.98 0.91
CA PRO A 281 11.70 -13.82 1.51
C PRO A 281 11.86 -12.47 2.21
N GLN A 282 12.34 -12.49 3.46
CA GLN A 282 12.67 -11.26 4.19
C GLN A 282 14.02 -10.67 3.79
N SER A 283 14.13 -9.36 3.85
CA SER A 283 15.40 -8.63 3.85
C SER A 283 16.06 -8.69 5.22
N LYS A 284 17.40 -8.79 5.25
CA LYS A 284 18.19 -8.58 6.49
C LYS A 284 18.23 -7.11 6.92
N ASP A 285 17.84 -6.21 6.01
CA ASP A 285 17.79 -4.77 6.23
C ASP A 285 16.36 -4.33 6.51
N MET A 286 16.17 -3.71 7.67
CA MET A 286 14.86 -3.27 8.17
C MET A 286 14.22 -2.19 7.32
N LEU A 287 15.01 -1.29 6.72
CA LEU A 287 14.52 -0.25 5.82
C LEU A 287 14.09 -0.84 4.48
N VAL A 288 14.81 -1.83 3.97
CA VAL A 288 14.43 -2.54 2.73
C VAL A 288 13.16 -3.36 2.94
N GLU A 289 13.04 -4.06 4.07
CA GLU A 289 11.83 -4.83 4.40
C GLU A 289 10.59 -3.94 4.54
N ALA A 290 10.72 -2.81 5.24
CA ALA A 290 9.65 -1.81 5.32
C ALA A 290 9.33 -1.21 3.93
N GLY A 291 10.36 -0.99 3.11
CA GLY A 291 10.24 -0.57 1.72
C GLY A 291 9.44 -1.52 0.85
N ILE A 292 9.63 -2.84 1.00
CA ILE A 292 8.84 -3.86 0.29
C ILE A 292 7.35 -3.73 0.64
N ALA A 293 7.02 -3.53 1.92
CA ALA A 293 5.62 -3.37 2.35
C ALA A 293 4.96 -2.11 1.77
N VAL A 294 5.69 -0.99 1.75
CA VAL A 294 5.26 0.25 1.10
C VAL A 294 5.09 0.03 -0.40
N PHE A 295 6.07 -0.64 -1.02
CA PHE A 295 6.04 -0.94 -2.45
C PHE A 295 4.84 -1.79 -2.84
N GLN A 296 4.55 -2.87 -2.11
CA GLN A 296 3.38 -3.70 -2.37
C GLN A 296 2.07 -2.94 -2.21
N LYS A 297 1.98 -1.99 -1.26
CA LYS A 297 0.76 -1.20 -1.11
C LYS A 297 0.50 -0.21 -2.21
N PHE A 298 1.53 0.47 -2.68
CA PHE A 298 1.35 1.62 -3.56
C PHE A 298 1.69 1.35 -5.02
N PHE A 299 2.49 0.32 -5.31
CA PHE A 299 3.08 0.13 -6.64
C PHE A 299 2.89 -1.27 -7.25
N GLU A 300 2.72 -2.32 -6.45
CA GLU A 300 2.47 -3.67 -6.99
C GLU A 300 1.17 -3.72 -7.81
N GLY A 301 1.23 -4.36 -8.99
CA GLY A 301 0.09 -4.46 -9.91
C GLY A 301 -0.24 -3.18 -10.69
N THR A 302 0.61 -2.15 -10.60
CA THR A 302 0.53 -0.98 -11.51
C THR A 302 1.15 -1.33 -12.88
N PHE A 303 0.81 -0.53 -13.91
CA PHE A 303 1.30 -0.69 -15.28
C PHE A 303 2.83 -0.85 -15.37
N PHE A 304 3.59 -0.21 -14.48
CA PHE A 304 5.04 -0.22 -14.49
C PHE A 304 5.69 -1.39 -13.73
N PHE A 305 5.05 -1.95 -12.70
CA PHE A 305 5.74 -2.81 -11.73
C PHE A 305 5.23 -4.26 -11.64
N GLY A 306 4.07 -4.60 -12.21
CA GLY A 306 3.56 -5.98 -12.20
C GLY A 306 3.41 -6.61 -10.80
N LEU A 307 3.12 -7.90 -10.74
CA LEU A 307 2.90 -8.64 -9.48
C LEU A 307 4.17 -9.32 -8.96
N THR A 308 4.35 -9.33 -7.65
CA THR A 308 5.45 -10.07 -6.98
C THR A 308 5.28 -11.59 -7.14
N ASN A 309 6.34 -12.35 -6.90
CA ASN A 309 6.28 -13.81 -7.04
C ASN A 309 5.28 -14.48 -6.07
N SER A 310 5.15 -13.97 -4.84
CA SER A 310 4.13 -14.46 -3.90
C SER A 310 2.72 -14.16 -4.39
N THR A 311 2.49 -12.98 -4.97
CA THR A 311 1.16 -12.62 -5.48
C THR A 311 0.77 -13.42 -6.72
N LYS A 312 1.75 -13.77 -7.58
CA LYS A 312 1.53 -14.71 -8.69
C LYS A 312 1.20 -16.13 -8.19
N LYS A 313 1.88 -16.60 -7.14
CA LYS A 313 1.58 -17.89 -6.49
C LYS A 313 0.19 -17.91 -5.85
N PHE A 314 -0.20 -16.81 -5.21
CA PHE A 314 -1.56 -16.60 -4.75
C PHE A 314 -2.58 -16.72 -5.89
N GLN A 315 -2.36 -16.02 -7.01
CA GLN A 315 -3.26 -16.08 -8.15
C GLN A 315 -3.38 -17.51 -8.71
N ASN A 316 -2.27 -18.25 -8.81
CA ASN A 316 -2.28 -19.65 -9.23
C ASN A 316 -3.10 -20.53 -8.27
N THR A 317 -2.88 -20.38 -6.95
CA THR A 317 -3.62 -21.12 -5.92
C THR A 317 -5.12 -20.84 -6.00
N MET A 318 -5.52 -19.57 -6.17
CA MET A 318 -6.93 -19.18 -6.33
C MET A 318 -7.55 -19.81 -7.58
N TYR A 319 -6.84 -19.80 -8.72
CA TYR A 319 -7.34 -20.43 -9.94
C TYR A 319 -7.56 -21.93 -9.81
N LEU A 320 -6.62 -22.63 -9.17
CA LEU A 320 -6.68 -24.09 -9.03
C LEU A 320 -7.74 -24.53 -8.03
N TYR A 321 -7.87 -23.83 -6.90
CA TYR A 321 -8.63 -24.34 -5.76
C TYR A 321 -9.83 -23.46 -5.36
N GLY A 322 -9.95 -22.24 -5.89
CA GLY A 322 -10.94 -21.28 -5.38
C GLY A 322 -12.40 -21.70 -5.59
N ASN A 323 -12.70 -22.49 -6.61
CA ASN A 323 -14.03 -23.10 -6.78
C ASN A 323 -14.15 -24.50 -6.15
N ASP A 324 -13.02 -25.18 -5.94
CA ASP A 324 -12.98 -26.57 -5.49
C ASP A 324 -12.95 -26.69 -3.96
N GLY A 325 -12.45 -25.67 -3.26
CA GLY A 325 -12.30 -25.60 -1.80
C GLY A 325 -10.95 -25.00 -1.43
N LEU A 326 -10.96 -23.72 -1.03
CA LEU A 326 -9.76 -22.99 -0.65
C LEU A 326 -9.98 -22.20 0.64
N HIS A 327 -9.02 -22.29 1.56
CA HIS A 327 -8.93 -21.47 2.74
C HIS A 327 -7.62 -20.67 2.71
N ILE A 328 -7.73 -19.36 2.92
CA ILE A 328 -6.60 -18.44 2.88
C ILE A 328 -6.49 -17.70 4.20
N ASP A 329 -5.31 -17.73 4.80
CA ASP A 329 -4.96 -16.92 5.95
C ASP A 329 -3.92 -15.87 5.57
N GLY A 330 -4.21 -14.60 5.84
CA GLY A 330 -3.32 -13.48 5.57
C GLY A 330 -2.97 -12.70 6.83
N HIS A 331 -1.69 -12.64 7.20
CA HIS A 331 -1.22 -11.87 8.35
C HIS A 331 -0.38 -10.66 7.93
N SER A 332 -0.58 -9.51 8.58
CA SER A 332 0.25 -8.32 8.35
C SER A 332 0.35 -7.98 6.86
N ARG A 333 1.55 -7.83 6.31
CA ARG A 333 1.80 -7.65 4.85
C ARG A 333 1.33 -8.82 3.99
N GLY A 334 1.25 -10.05 4.49
CA GLY A 334 0.73 -11.20 3.73
C GLY A 334 -0.70 -10.97 3.22
N SER A 335 -1.50 -10.18 3.95
CA SER A 335 -2.81 -9.72 3.47
C SER A 335 -2.74 -8.84 2.21
N MET A 336 -1.63 -8.12 1.96
CA MET A 336 -1.40 -7.36 0.72
C MET A 336 -1.16 -8.30 -0.45
N THR A 337 -0.41 -9.38 -0.27
CA THR A 337 -0.22 -10.40 -1.32
C THR A 337 -1.57 -10.99 -1.78
N VAL A 338 -2.43 -11.30 -0.82
CA VAL A 338 -3.80 -11.78 -1.09
C VAL A 338 -4.63 -10.68 -1.78
N GLY A 339 -4.74 -9.52 -1.15
CA GLY A 339 -5.59 -8.43 -1.62
C GLY A 339 -5.18 -7.86 -2.98
N ASN A 340 -3.89 -7.67 -3.22
CA ASN A 340 -3.37 -7.19 -4.52
C ASN A 340 -3.62 -8.22 -5.62
N GLY A 341 -3.43 -9.50 -5.34
CA GLY A 341 -3.68 -10.57 -6.31
C GLY A 341 -5.16 -10.67 -6.69
N MET A 342 -6.06 -10.54 -5.70
CA MET A 342 -7.50 -10.51 -5.93
C MET A 342 -7.92 -9.27 -6.72
N HIS A 343 -7.42 -8.10 -6.33
CA HIS A 343 -7.78 -6.85 -6.98
C HIS A 343 -7.25 -6.75 -8.42
N ASP A 344 -6.12 -7.38 -8.71
CA ASP A 344 -5.63 -7.52 -10.09
C ASP A 344 -6.54 -8.41 -10.96
N PHE A 345 -7.15 -9.47 -10.40
CA PHE A 345 -8.19 -10.23 -11.11
C PHE A 345 -9.41 -9.37 -11.42
N GLU A 346 -9.90 -8.64 -10.42
CA GLU A 346 -11.03 -7.71 -10.58
C GLU A 346 -10.77 -6.65 -11.65
N LYS A 347 -9.58 -6.01 -11.63
CA LYS A 347 -9.16 -5.03 -12.65
C LYS A 347 -9.15 -5.61 -14.07
N ARG A 348 -8.82 -6.89 -14.21
CA ARG A 348 -8.82 -7.62 -15.49
C ARG A 348 -10.20 -8.17 -15.88
N GLY A 349 -11.23 -7.93 -15.07
CA GLY A 349 -12.59 -8.41 -15.30
C GLY A 349 -12.76 -9.91 -15.09
N ILE A 350 -11.88 -10.54 -14.30
CA ILE A 350 -11.88 -11.98 -14.05
C ILE A 350 -12.74 -12.25 -12.80
N HIS A 351 -13.75 -13.10 -12.94
CA HIS A 351 -14.66 -13.49 -11.85
C HIS A 351 -15.08 -14.96 -11.99
N GLY A 352 -15.87 -15.48 -11.04
CA GLY A 352 -16.32 -16.88 -11.03
C GLY A 352 -15.23 -17.90 -10.68
N ILE A 353 -14.16 -17.47 -10.00
CA ILE A 353 -12.99 -18.30 -9.65
C ILE A 353 -12.89 -18.62 -8.15
N ALA A 354 -13.69 -17.97 -7.30
CA ALA A 354 -13.57 -18.04 -5.84
C ALA A 354 -14.84 -18.56 -5.14
N GLY A 355 -15.64 -19.39 -5.81
CA GLY A 355 -16.97 -19.82 -5.35
C GLY A 355 -16.99 -20.65 -4.06
N ASN A 356 -15.89 -21.31 -3.71
CA ASN A 356 -15.71 -22.09 -2.50
C ASN A 356 -14.44 -21.65 -1.73
N THR A 357 -14.20 -20.34 -1.71
CA THR A 357 -13.05 -19.72 -1.03
C THR A 357 -13.47 -19.05 0.26
N SER A 358 -12.73 -19.32 1.34
CA SER A 358 -12.82 -18.59 2.61
C SER A 358 -11.51 -17.88 2.91
N ILE A 359 -11.58 -16.68 3.49
CA ILE A 359 -10.40 -15.87 3.80
C ILE A 359 -10.49 -15.35 5.23
N ASN A 360 -9.42 -15.52 6.02
CA ASN A 360 -9.25 -14.86 7.31
C ASN A 360 -8.02 -13.95 7.30
N LEU A 361 -8.13 -12.85 8.04
CA LEU A 361 -7.12 -11.82 8.11
C LEU A 361 -6.74 -11.52 9.57
N PHE A 362 -5.44 -11.44 9.83
CA PHE A 362 -4.88 -11.25 11.17
C PHE A 362 -3.96 -10.03 11.20
N GLY A 363 -4.32 -8.99 11.96
CA GLY A 363 -3.65 -7.68 11.93
C GLY A 363 -3.32 -7.18 10.51
N PRO A 364 -4.26 -7.23 9.54
CA PRO A 364 -3.93 -7.12 8.13
C PRO A 364 -3.54 -5.71 7.70
N ALA A 365 -2.49 -5.61 6.91
CA ALA A 365 -2.07 -4.40 6.23
C ALA A 365 -2.99 -4.00 5.06
N TYR A 366 -3.77 -4.94 4.53
CA TYR A 366 -4.81 -4.72 3.51
C TYR A 366 -6.17 -4.44 4.16
N ASN A 367 -7.03 -3.69 3.47
CA ASN A 367 -8.36 -3.38 3.97
C ASN A 367 -9.33 -4.57 3.80
N ALA A 368 -9.84 -5.09 4.91
CA ALA A 368 -10.72 -6.26 4.96
C ALA A 368 -12.06 -6.01 4.24
N GLN A 369 -12.60 -4.79 4.29
CA GLN A 369 -13.83 -4.46 3.56
C GLN A 369 -13.60 -4.48 2.05
N SER A 370 -12.47 -3.92 1.58
CA SER A 370 -12.07 -4.02 0.17
C SER A 370 -11.90 -5.47 -0.24
N MET A 371 -11.25 -6.30 0.59
CA MET A 371 -11.07 -7.71 0.29
C MET A 371 -12.39 -8.48 0.24
N ALA A 372 -13.34 -8.19 1.13
CA ALA A 372 -14.69 -8.78 1.09
C ALA A 372 -15.45 -8.40 -0.19
N ASN A 373 -15.36 -7.13 -0.61
CA ASN A 373 -15.99 -6.68 -1.86
C ASN A 373 -15.38 -7.37 -3.08
N THR A 374 -14.05 -7.48 -3.13
CA THR A 374 -13.38 -8.18 -4.23
C THR A 374 -13.67 -9.68 -4.19
N LEU A 375 -13.78 -10.32 -3.01
CA LEU A 375 -14.16 -11.73 -2.91
C LEU A 375 -15.59 -11.97 -3.44
N ASP A 376 -16.53 -11.09 -3.11
CA ASP A 376 -17.89 -11.10 -3.63
C ASP A 376 -17.89 -11.04 -5.16
N TYR A 377 -17.16 -10.10 -5.74
CA TYR A 377 -16.96 -10.01 -7.19
C TYR A 377 -16.36 -11.29 -7.78
N LEU A 378 -15.22 -11.77 -7.25
CA LEU A 378 -14.52 -12.94 -7.77
C LEU A 378 -15.28 -14.25 -7.61
N SER A 379 -16.24 -14.32 -6.68
CA SER A 379 -17.04 -15.51 -6.39
C SER A 379 -18.42 -15.48 -7.04
N ASP A 380 -18.76 -14.44 -7.80
CA ASP A 380 -20.11 -14.19 -8.32
C ASP A 380 -21.18 -14.15 -7.21
N GLY A 381 -20.84 -13.57 -6.05
CA GLY A 381 -21.73 -13.46 -4.90
C GLY A 381 -21.91 -14.73 -4.07
N LYS A 382 -21.12 -15.78 -4.33
CA LYS A 382 -21.14 -17.01 -3.52
C LYS A 382 -20.42 -16.86 -2.18
N GLN A 383 -19.40 -15.99 -2.13
CA GLN A 383 -18.59 -15.72 -0.94
C GLN A 383 -18.58 -14.22 -0.69
N THR A 384 -19.28 -13.78 0.36
CA THR A 384 -19.54 -12.35 0.60
C THR A 384 -18.91 -11.83 1.88
N SER A 385 -18.04 -12.59 2.55
CA SER A 385 -17.41 -12.13 3.78
C SER A 385 -15.99 -12.64 3.93
N VAL A 386 -15.19 -11.89 4.69
CA VAL A 386 -13.87 -12.31 5.16
C VAL A 386 -13.82 -12.25 6.68
N GLY A 387 -13.09 -13.18 7.29
CA GLY A 387 -12.79 -13.15 8.72
C GLY A 387 -11.74 -12.08 9.03
N LEU A 388 -11.92 -11.36 10.13
CA LEU A 388 -10.98 -10.37 10.62
C LEU A 388 -10.71 -10.57 12.11
N GLU A 389 -9.43 -10.64 12.46
CA GLU A 389 -8.89 -10.47 13.81
C GLU A 389 -7.90 -9.32 13.79
N ASN A 390 -8.17 -8.30 14.58
CA ASN A 390 -7.40 -7.06 14.57
C ASN A 390 -7.41 -6.38 15.94
N HIS A 391 -6.22 -6.10 16.48
CA HIS A 391 -6.08 -5.52 17.81
C HIS A 391 -6.17 -3.99 17.74
N ALA A 392 -6.88 -3.35 18.67
CA ALA A 392 -7.12 -1.89 18.66
C ALA A 392 -5.84 -1.03 18.69
N TYR A 393 -4.76 -1.60 19.20
CA TYR A 393 -3.44 -0.98 19.33
C TYR A 393 -2.42 -1.48 18.30
N ASP A 394 -2.82 -2.37 17.39
CA ASP A 394 -2.01 -2.76 16.24
C ASP A 394 -2.13 -1.73 15.13
N PHE A 395 -1.11 -0.87 15.00
CA PHE A 395 -1.13 0.19 14.00
C PHE A 395 -1.12 -0.34 12.56
N VAL A 396 -0.63 -1.57 12.31
CA VAL A 396 -0.63 -2.16 10.97
C VAL A 396 -2.06 -2.39 10.54
N GLY A 397 -2.86 -3.10 11.34
CA GLY A 397 -4.27 -3.31 11.03
C GLY A 397 -5.11 -2.04 11.07
N ILE A 398 -4.93 -1.22 12.10
CA ILE A 398 -5.76 -0.04 12.35
C ILE A 398 -5.44 1.13 11.43
N LYS A 399 -4.17 1.55 11.36
CA LYS A 399 -3.78 2.73 10.57
C LYS A 399 -3.47 2.38 9.12
N PHE A 400 -2.69 1.32 8.91
CA PHE A 400 -2.25 0.97 7.57
C PHE A 400 -3.36 0.23 6.81
N GLY A 401 -3.95 -0.82 7.38
CA GLY A 401 -5.08 -1.52 6.77
C GLY A 401 -6.41 -0.76 6.82
N GLY A 402 -6.55 0.20 7.74
CA GLY A 402 -7.82 0.93 7.93
C GLY A 402 -8.93 0.03 8.44
N ASN A 403 -8.58 -1.03 9.18
CA ASN A 403 -9.52 -2.05 9.62
C ASN A 403 -10.09 -1.73 11.01
N PRO A 404 -11.33 -2.16 11.31
CA PRO A 404 -11.86 -2.04 12.66
C PRO A 404 -11.08 -2.92 13.64
N ALA A 405 -11.08 -2.52 14.91
CA ALA A 405 -10.59 -3.37 15.99
C ALA A 405 -11.64 -4.44 16.33
N THR A 406 -11.15 -5.56 16.85
CA THR A 406 -11.96 -6.68 17.32
C THR A 406 -11.77 -6.86 18.82
N PHE A 407 -10.55 -6.73 19.33
CA PHE A 407 -10.21 -6.77 20.76
C PHE A 407 -9.14 -5.71 21.07
N ASP A 408 -8.97 -5.36 22.36
CA ASP A 408 -8.23 -4.16 22.75
C ASP A 408 -7.40 -4.26 24.04
N LYS A 409 -7.34 -5.42 24.69
CA LYS A 409 -6.65 -5.55 25.97
C LYS A 409 -5.14 -5.32 25.81
N ILE A 410 -4.54 -4.50 26.67
CA ILE A 410 -3.09 -4.30 26.75
C ILE A 410 -2.60 -4.40 28.21
N PRO A 411 -1.32 -4.69 28.46
CA PRO A 411 -0.77 -4.68 29.81
C PRO A 411 -0.95 -3.34 30.52
N ALA A 412 -1.17 -3.37 31.83
CA ALA A 412 -1.28 -2.15 32.65
C ALA A 412 -0.03 -1.27 32.51
N GLY A 413 -0.22 0.03 32.34
CA GLY A 413 0.86 0.99 32.08
C GLY A 413 1.37 1.01 30.64
N SER A 414 0.82 0.16 29.76
CA SER A 414 1.06 0.27 28.32
C SER A 414 0.06 1.22 27.64
N GLY A 415 0.45 1.74 26.48
CA GLY A 415 -0.35 2.64 25.67
C GLY A 415 -0.02 2.52 24.18
N PRO A 416 -0.73 3.23 23.30
CA PRO A 416 -0.59 3.10 21.85
C PRO A 416 0.84 3.20 21.33
N TRP A 417 1.61 4.16 21.85
CA TRP A 417 3.01 4.36 21.44
C TRP A 417 3.93 3.24 21.90
N ASN A 418 3.72 2.74 23.12
CA ASN A 418 4.49 1.63 23.67
C ASN A 418 4.24 0.34 22.88
N GLU A 419 2.97 0.04 22.59
CA GLU A 419 2.60 -1.16 21.83
C GLU A 419 3.07 -1.10 20.37
N ALA A 420 2.96 0.07 19.72
CA ALA A 420 3.48 0.25 18.36
C ALA A 420 4.98 -0.06 18.25
N TRP A 421 5.79 0.35 19.23
CA TRP A 421 7.23 0.07 19.24
C TRP A 421 7.55 -1.40 19.52
N ARG A 422 6.77 -2.04 20.40
CA ARG A 422 7.00 -3.43 20.82
C ARG A 422 6.83 -4.43 19.68
N ILE A 423 5.96 -4.11 18.70
CA ILE A 423 5.72 -4.92 17.49
C ILE A 423 7.03 -5.30 16.78
N PHE A 424 8.01 -4.40 16.73
CA PHE A 424 9.26 -4.61 15.98
C PHE A 424 10.40 -5.25 16.78
N LYS A 425 10.26 -5.36 18.11
CA LYS A 425 11.41 -5.67 18.97
C LYS A 425 11.24 -6.87 19.89
N THR A 426 10.00 -7.27 20.16
CA THR A 426 9.72 -8.24 21.22
C THR A 426 8.59 -9.17 20.85
N TYR A 427 8.44 -10.24 21.61
CA TYR A 427 7.24 -11.06 21.67
C TYR A 427 6.89 -11.28 23.15
N PRO A 428 5.60 -11.37 23.54
CA PRO A 428 4.39 -11.22 22.71
C PRO A 428 3.99 -9.75 22.48
N THR A 429 3.21 -9.49 21.42
CA THR A 429 2.79 -8.15 20.98
C THR A 429 1.36 -8.15 20.45
N VAL A 430 0.75 -6.95 20.39
CA VAL A 430 -0.56 -6.71 19.76
C VAL A 430 -0.63 -7.14 18.29
N HIS A 431 0.50 -7.29 17.61
CA HIS A 431 0.56 -7.68 16.19
C HIS A 431 0.84 -9.18 15.97
N ALA A 432 1.22 -9.91 17.01
CA ALA A 432 1.52 -11.35 16.94
C ALA A 432 0.51 -12.23 17.72
N CYS A 433 -0.28 -11.63 18.60
CA CYS A 433 -1.24 -12.31 19.45
C CYS A 433 -2.62 -12.40 18.81
N TYR A 434 -2.69 -13.15 17.73
CA TYR A 434 -3.91 -13.47 16.98
C TYR A 434 -4.10 -14.99 16.89
N GLY A 435 -5.30 -15.45 16.55
CA GLY A 435 -5.63 -16.87 16.42
C GLY A 435 -5.33 -17.68 17.69
N ARG A 436 -4.80 -18.88 17.51
CA ARG A 436 -4.42 -19.80 18.59
C ARG A 436 -3.00 -19.52 19.10
N ALA A 437 -2.75 -18.28 19.49
CA ALA A 437 -1.50 -17.88 20.11
C ALA A 437 -1.31 -18.50 21.51
N SER A 438 -0.20 -18.18 22.19
CA SER A 438 0.11 -18.73 23.52
C SER A 438 -0.81 -18.19 24.64
N ASP A 439 -0.90 -18.91 25.76
CA ASP A 439 -1.58 -18.42 26.98
C ASP A 439 -1.04 -17.06 27.45
N VAL A 440 0.24 -16.79 27.21
CA VAL A 440 0.87 -15.49 27.51
C VAL A 440 0.27 -14.39 26.63
N CYS A 441 -0.05 -14.66 25.36
CA CYS A 441 -0.78 -13.73 24.50
C CYS A 441 -2.17 -13.46 25.07
N THR A 442 -2.95 -14.48 25.40
CA THR A 442 -4.29 -14.31 25.98
C THR A 442 -4.26 -13.54 27.31
N TRP A 443 -3.29 -13.85 28.16
CA TRP A 443 -3.11 -13.16 29.44
C TRP A 443 -2.74 -11.69 29.27
N ARG A 444 -1.83 -11.35 28.35
CA ARG A 444 -1.35 -9.97 28.15
C ARG A 444 -2.25 -9.11 27.27
N TYR A 445 -2.77 -9.69 26.19
CA TYR A 445 -3.46 -8.96 25.12
C TYR A 445 -4.91 -9.38 24.90
N GLY A 446 -5.42 -10.30 25.73
CA GLY A 446 -6.78 -10.81 25.62
C GLY A 446 -6.91 -11.91 24.58
N SER A 447 -8.03 -12.63 24.66
CA SER A 447 -8.37 -13.64 23.66
C SER A 447 -8.70 -12.93 22.35
N SER A 448 -8.00 -13.31 21.29
CA SER A 448 -8.41 -12.89 19.95
C SER A 448 -9.78 -13.49 19.62
N HIS A 449 -10.58 -12.76 18.86
CA HIS A 449 -11.83 -13.27 18.34
C HIS A 449 -12.11 -12.71 16.96
N ARG A 450 -12.58 -13.60 16.09
CA ARG A 450 -12.81 -13.30 14.69
C ARG A 450 -14.20 -12.70 14.50
N ILE A 451 -14.26 -11.59 13.76
CA ILE A 451 -15.51 -11.03 13.25
C ILE A 451 -15.60 -11.27 11.74
N GLN A 452 -16.81 -11.27 11.19
CA GLN A 452 -17.02 -11.32 9.75
C GLN A 452 -17.21 -9.90 9.20
N ILE A 453 -16.43 -9.54 8.19
CA ILE A 453 -16.59 -8.32 7.41
C ILE A 453 -17.32 -8.69 6.12
N ASN A 454 -18.58 -8.25 6.00
CA ASN A 454 -19.43 -8.55 4.85
C ASN A 454 -19.20 -7.54 3.72
N SER A 455 -19.27 -8.01 2.47
CA SER A 455 -19.27 -7.17 1.28
C SER A 455 -20.44 -6.19 1.29
N ILE A 456 -20.15 -4.93 0.97
CA ILE A 456 -21.15 -3.88 0.80
C ILE A 456 -21.72 -3.83 -0.63
N GLN A 457 -21.22 -4.66 -1.56
CA GLN A 457 -21.75 -4.78 -2.92
C GLN A 457 -22.98 -5.71 -3.02
N SER A 458 -23.25 -6.49 -1.97
CA SER A 458 -24.32 -7.49 -1.87
C SER A 458 -25.77 -6.96 -2.01
N GLY A 459 -25.97 -5.65 -2.18
CA GLY A 459 -27.28 -5.01 -2.37
C GLY A 459 -27.63 -4.57 -3.80
N GLY A 460 -26.75 -4.78 -4.79
CA GLY A 460 -26.82 -4.10 -6.09
C GLY A 460 -27.19 -4.91 -7.33
N LYS A 461 -27.68 -6.15 -7.20
CA LYS A 461 -28.19 -6.93 -8.35
C LYS A 461 -29.68 -7.20 -8.15
N LYS A 462 -30.52 -6.27 -8.62
CA LYS A 462 -31.93 -6.51 -8.95
C LYS A 462 -32.13 -6.27 -10.44
#